data_AF-A0A1N7JAE0-F1
#
_entry.id   AF-A0A1N7JAE0-F1
#
_cell.length_a   1.000
_cell.length_b   1.000
_cell.length_c   1.000
_cell.angle_alpha   90.00
_cell.angle_beta   90.00
_cell.angle_gamma   90.00
#
_symmetry.space_group_name_H-M   'P 1'
#
loop_
_entity.id
_entity.type
_entity.pdbx_description
1 polymer ?
#
loop_
_entity_poly.entity_id
_entity_poly.type
_entity_poly.pdbx_seq_one_letter_code
_entity_poly.pdbx_strand_id
1 'polypeptide(L)'
;MNNELHRTKKAWVLSLLLLSLFSGCMKSESNSEENYYFSLTGESETWEVDGYEMVVQQDEFKVGDGKITTKKGDGITADFFGMEVHAVHNGNDTIIHRKSSTGEDQNISQTETGSLEGGRADFSSEKDYAEQLEDVYMLVTWSKDGEEREETIDLYDG
;
A
#
# COMPACT_ATOMS: atom_id res chain seq x y z
N MET A 1 -72.90 28.04 -0.17
CA MET A 1 -72.30 26.71 -0.37
C MET A 1 -70.85 26.88 -0.83
N ASN A 2 -70.06 27.72 -0.13
CA ASN A 2 -68.83 28.31 -0.70
C ASN A 2 -67.57 28.06 0.16
N ASN A 3 -67.70 27.34 1.28
CA ASN A 3 -66.58 27.15 2.22
C ASN A 3 -65.76 25.87 1.96
N GLU A 4 -66.26 24.96 1.13
CA GLU A 4 -65.57 23.68 0.87
C GLU A 4 -64.51 23.80 -0.25
N LEU A 5 -64.76 24.67 -1.24
CA LEU A 5 -63.87 24.82 -2.41
C LEU A 5 -62.54 25.52 -2.08
N HIS A 6 -62.49 26.32 -1.01
CA HIS A 6 -61.25 26.98 -0.57
C HIS A 6 -60.39 26.08 0.31
N ARG A 7 -60.97 25.08 0.96
CA ARG A 7 -60.27 24.16 1.87
C ARG A 7 -59.43 23.15 1.09
N THR A 8 -59.96 22.68 -0.05
CA THR A 8 -59.26 21.74 -0.95
C THR A 8 -58.09 22.38 -1.70
N LYS A 9 -58.24 23.63 -2.16
CA LYS A 9 -57.16 24.39 -2.81
C LYS A 9 -55.98 24.68 -1.87
N LYS A 10 -56.26 25.03 -0.60
CA LYS A 10 -55.23 25.25 0.42
C LYS A 10 -54.51 23.96 0.81
N ALA A 11 -55.22 22.84 0.90
CA ALA A 11 -54.64 21.53 1.15
C ALA A 11 -53.72 21.06 0.01
N TRP A 12 -54.10 21.36 -1.23
CA TRP A 12 -53.29 21.02 -2.41
C TRP A 12 -51.98 21.83 -2.48
N VAL A 13 -52.04 23.12 -2.15
CA VAL A 13 -50.85 23.99 -2.09
C VAL A 13 -49.91 23.56 -0.96
N LEU A 14 -50.42 23.14 0.21
CA LEU A 14 -49.58 22.58 1.28
C LEU A 14 -48.93 21.25 0.87
N SER A 15 -49.65 20.38 0.15
CA SER A 15 -49.13 19.09 -0.31
C SER A 15 -47.99 19.25 -1.32
N LEU A 16 -48.03 20.28 -2.17
CA LEU A 16 -46.96 20.59 -3.12
C LEU A 16 -45.69 21.14 -2.43
N LEU A 17 -45.86 21.83 -1.30
CA LEU A 17 -44.77 22.44 -0.51
C LEU A 17 -44.05 21.45 0.40
N LEU A 18 -44.69 20.32 0.74
CA LEU A 18 -44.11 19.22 1.51
C LEU A 18 -43.26 18.27 0.66
N LEU A 19 -43.51 18.19 -0.66
CA LEU A 19 -42.76 17.32 -1.58
C LEU A 19 -41.36 17.84 -1.91
N SER A 20 -41.08 19.13 -1.75
CA SER A 20 -39.76 19.72 -2.00
C SER A 20 -38.76 19.51 -0.85
N LEU A 21 -39.20 19.02 0.30
CA LEU A 21 -38.32 18.72 1.44
C LEU A 21 -37.61 17.36 1.34
N PHE A 22 -37.93 16.54 0.32
CA PHE A 22 -37.32 15.22 0.12
C PHE A 22 -36.26 15.15 -1.00
N SER A 23 -35.97 16.24 -1.70
CA SER A 23 -34.99 16.23 -2.82
C SER A 23 -33.53 16.50 -2.40
N GLY A 24 -33.21 16.44 -1.11
CA GLY A 24 -31.93 16.91 -0.58
C GLY A 24 -31.12 15.86 0.18
N CYS A 25 -30.84 14.71 -0.43
CA CYS A 25 -29.69 13.88 -0.02
C CYS A 25 -29.28 12.94 -1.16
N MET A 26 -28.88 13.53 -2.30
CA MET A 26 -27.92 12.81 -3.13
C MET A 26 -26.63 12.81 -2.33
N LYS A 27 -26.31 11.66 -1.69
CA LYS A 27 -24.91 11.32 -1.49
C LYS A 27 -24.29 11.42 -2.87
N SER A 28 -23.53 12.48 -3.11
CA SER A 28 -22.43 12.33 -4.03
C SER A 28 -21.63 11.18 -3.42
N GLU A 29 -21.64 10.02 -4.08
CA GLU A 29 -20.43 9.22 -4.11
C GLU A 29 -19.37 10.17 -4.63
N SER A 30 -18.72 10.88 -3.70
CA SER A 30 -17.41 11.40 -3.96
C SER A 30 -16.64 10.18 -4.41
N ASN A 31 -16.22 10.15 -5.67
CA ASN A 31 -15.02 9.41 -6.04
C ASN A 31 -13.91 9.96 -5.15
N SER A 32 -13.85 9.51 -3.90
CA SER A 32 -12.63 9.55 -3.14
C SER A 32 -11.78 8.50 -3.81
N GLU A 33 -10.83 8.94 -4.63
CA GLU A 33 -9.65 8.16 -4.97
C GLU A 33 -9.10 7.66 -3.63
N GLU A 34 -9.32 6.37 -3.34
CA GLU A 34 -8.90 5.76 -2.08
C GLU A 34 -7.41 5.51 -2.20
N ASN A 35 -6.63 6.36 -1.54
CA ASN A 35 -5.20 6.20 -1.46
C ASN A 35 -4.86 5.20 -0.35
N TYR A 36 -4.17 4.12 -0.70
CA TYR A 36 -3.72 3.12 0.27
C TYR A 36 -2.25 3.37 0.64
N TYR A 37 -2.00 3.46 1.94
CA TYR A 37 -0.68 3.68 2.52
C TYR A 37 -0.37 2.53 3.47
N PHE A 38 0.69 1.80 3.19
CA PHE A 38 1.18 0.71 4.02
C PHE A 38 2.51 1.12 4.64
N SER A 39 2.58 1.07 5.97
CA SER A 39 3.81 1.15 6.73
C SER A 39 4.19 -0.26 7.14
N LEU A 40 5.24 -0.78 6.52
CA LEU A 40 5.63 -2.17 6.55
C LEU A 40 6.88 -2.36 7.42
N THR A 41 6.80 -3.35 8.30
CA THR A 41 7.86 -3.73 9.23
C THR A 41 7.86 -5.23 9.39
N GLY A 42 9.03 -5.84 9.51
CA GLY A 42 9.13 -7.29 9.65
C GLY A 42 10.51 -7.71 10.10
N GLU A 43 10.63 -8.98 10.45
CA GLU A 43 11.89 -9.53 10.96
C GLU A 43 12.11 -10.99 10.57
N SER A 44 13.37 -11.37 10.37
CA SER A 44 13.84 -12.75 10.19
C SER A 44 14.84 -13.13 11.29
N GLU A 45 15.63 -14.19 11.11
CA GLU A 45 16.65 -14.57 12.08
C GLU A 45 17.75 -13.50 12.20
N THR A 46 18.20 -12.96 11.06
CA THR A 46 19.33 -12.02 11.02
C THR A 46 18.91 -10.58 10.82
N TRP A 47 17.77 -10.32 10.18
CA TRP A 47 17.38 -9.01 9.69
C TRP A 47 16.10 -8.48 10.32
N GLU A 48 16.02 -7.16 10.39
CA GLU A 48 14.85 -6.37 10.78
C GLU A 48 14.66 -5.29 9.72
N VAL A 49 13.41 -5.10 9.29
CA VAL A 49 13.00 -4.09 8.32
C VAL A 49 12.08 -3.12 9.02
N ASP A 50 12.43 -1.84 8.96
CA ASP A 50 11.66 -0.76 9.55
C ASP A 50 11.30 0.31 8.52
N GLY A 51 10.09 0.86 8.66
CA GLY A 51 9.67 2.06 7.94
C GLY A 51 9.60 1.88 6.42
N TYR A 52 9.47 0.64 5.93
CA TYR A 52 9.30 0.42 4.51
C TYR A 52 7.89 0.86 4.11
N GLU A 53 7.78 1.72 3.12
CA GLU A 53 6.51 2.29 2.67
C GLU A 53 6.07 1.67 1.35
N MET A 54 4.77 1.41 1.23
CA MET A 54 4.10 1.17 -0.04
C MET A 54 2.91 2.11 -0.15
N VAL A 55 2.83 2.83 -1.26
CA VAL A 55 1.73 3.75 -1.56
C VAL A 55 1.11 3.35 -2.89
N VAL A 56 -0.20 3.15 -2.88
CA VAL A 56 -0.99 2.77 -4.06
C VAL A 56 -2.09 3.82 -4.27
N GLN A 57 -1.99 4.55 -5.38
CA GLN A 57 -2.96 5.54 -5.84
C GLN A 57 -3.18 5.39 -7.35
N GLN A 58 -4.19 6.07 -7.90
CA GLN A 58 -4.57 5.99 -9.32
C GLN A 58 -3.44 6.09 -10.34
N ASP A 59 -2.56 7.06 -10.12
CA ASP A 59 -1.48 7.38 -11.04
C ASP A 59 -0.11 7.29 -10.34
N GLU A 60 -0.07 6.80 -9.10
CA GLU A 60 1.14 6.73 -8.28
C GLU A 60 1.27 5.36 -7.61
N PHE A 61 2.35 4.66 -7.94
CA PHE A 61 2.85 3.54 -7.17
C PHE A 61 4.25 3.90 -6.65
N LYS A 62 4.39 3.91 -5.33
CA LYS A 62 5.65 4.19 -4.64
C LYS A 62 5.97 3.09 -3.66
N VAL A 63 7.22 2.64 -3.67
CA VAL A 63 7.73 1.63 -2.75
C VAL A 63 9.13 1.98 -2.26
N GLY A 64 9.44 1.68 -1.00
CA GLY A 64 10.77 1.87 -0.43
C GLY A 64 10.80 2.75 0.80
N ASP A 65 11.83 3.60 0.91
CA ASP A 65 12.10 4.49 2.05
C ASP A 65 12.24 3.79 3.42
N GLY A 66 12.43 2.47 3.43
CA GLY A 66 12.70 1.70 4.62
C GLY A 66 14.19 1.51 4.91
N LYS A 67 14.45 0.86 6.03
CA LYS A 67 15.79 0.53 6.52
C LYS A 67 15.85 -0.95 6.89
N ILE A 68 16.88 -1.64 6.38
CA ILE A 68 17.22 -3.02 6.75
C ILE A 68 18.36 -2.96 7.75
N THR A 69 18.18 -3.56 8.92
CA THR A 69 19.16 -3.58 10.00
C THR A 69 19.43 -5.01 10.44
N THR A 70 20.66 -5.34 10.79
CA THR A 70 20.95 -6.63 11.41
C THR A 70 20.61 -6.63 12.90
N LYS A 71 20.04 -7.72 13.39
CA LYS A 71 19.77 -7.97 14.81
C LYS A 71 21.03 -8.24 15.64
N LYS A 72 22.14 -8.63 15.00
CA LYS A 72 23.38 -9.01 15.68
C LYS A 72 24.28 -7.81 16.04
N GLY A 73 23.81 -6.59 15.81
CA GLY A 73 24.56 -5.35 16.03
C GLY A 73 25.55 -5.05 14.88
N ASP A 74 26.37 -4.01 15.06
CA ASP A 74 27.30 -3.57 14.00
C ASP A 74 28.35 -4.64 13.66
N GLY A 75 28.71 -4.75 12.37
CA GLY A 75 29.92 -5.44 11.90
C GLY A 75 29.70 -6.62 10.95
N ILE A 76 28.49 -6.84 10.43
CA ILE A 76 28.31 -7.78 9.32
C ILE A 76 28.89 -7.16 8.05
N THR A 77 29.85 -7.85 7.45
CA THR A 77 30.37 -7.52 6.12
C THR A 77 30.01 -8.57 5.08
N ALA A 78 29.88 -8.14 3.84
CA ALA A 78 29.61 -9.00 2.71
C ALA A 78 30.27 -8.46 1.44
N ASP A 79 30.52 -9.35 0.49
CA ASP A 79 31.01 -9.00 -0.85
C ASP A 79 29.85 -8.68 -1.81
N PHE A 80 28.65 -9.15 -1.47
CA PHE A 80 27.38 -8.88 -2.14
C PHE A 80 26.26 -8.70 -1.12
N PHE A 81 25.36 -7.75 -1.40
CA PHE A 81 24.09 -7.60 -0.70
C PHE A 81 22.98 -7.30 -1.71
N GLY A 82 21.83 -7.93 -1.55
CA GLY A 82 20.66 -7.79 -2.38
C GLY A 82 19.39 -7.80 -1.56
N MET A 83 18.41 -7.01 -2.00
CA MET A 83 17.03 -7.09 -1.53
C MET A 83 16.08 -7.17 -2.72
N GLU A 84 15.05 -8.00 -2.58
CA GLU A 84 13.88 -8.04 -3.46
C GLU A 84 12.63 -7.95 -2.61
N VAL A 85 11.70 -7.06 -2.95
CA VAL A 85 10.39 -6.98 -2.30
C VAL A 85 9.36 -7.51 -3.27
N HIS A 86 8.58 -8.45 -2.77
CA HIS A 86 7.53 -9.15 -3.48
C HIS A 86 6.17 -8.72 -2.94
N ALA A 87 5.21 -8.53 -3.83
CA ALA A 87 3.80 -8.43 -3.47
C ALA A 87 3.03 -9.56 -4.15
N VAL A 88 2.22 -10.26 -3.37
CA VAL A 88 1.29 -11.29 -3.85
C VAL A 88 -0.07 -10.64 -4.01
N HIS A 89 -0.55 -10.59 -5.25
CA HIS A 89 -1.86 -10.02 -5.59
C HIS A 89 -2.64 -11.00 -6.45
N ASN A 90 -3.83 -11.40 -5.98
CA ASN A 90 -4.68 -12.38 -6.66
C ASN A 90 -3.91 -13.67 -7.02
N GLY A 91 -3.14 -14.18 -6.05
CA GLY A 91 -2.23 -15.32 -6.20
C GLY A 91 -1.02 -15.13 -7.11
N ASN A 92 -0.79 -13.92 -7.66
CA ASN A 92 0.38 -13.63 -8.50
C ASN A 92 1.47 -12.94 -7.68
N ASP A 93 2.62 -13.60 -7.62
CA ASP A 93 3.82 -13.06 -6.99
C ASP A 93 4.60 -12.18 -7.97
N THR A 94 4.78 -10.90 -7.62
CA THR A 94 5.51 -9.92 -8.44
C THR A 94 6.55 -9.18 -7.62
N ILE A 95 7.76 -9.05 -8.17
CA ILE A 95 8.81 -8.19 -7.62
C ILE A 95 8.48 -6.73 -7.89
N ILE A 96 8.29 -5.97 -6.83
CA ILE A 96 7.92 -4.55 -6.87
C ILE A 96 9.10 -3.60 -6.58
N HIS A 97 10.15 -4.09 -5.92
CA HIS A 97 11.35 -3.31 -5.63
C HIS A 97 12.57 -4.22 -5.58
N ARG A 98 13.66 -3.85 -6.25
CA ARG A 98 14.94 -4.56 -6.17
C ARG A 98 16.08 -3.58 -6.00
N LYS A 99 17.04 -3.92 -5.14
CA LYS A 99 18.31 -3.21 -5.00
C LYS A 99 19.42 -4.19 -4.69
N SER A 100 20.61 -3.95 -5.21
CA SER A 100 21.79 -4.71 -4.84
C SER A 100 23.05 -3.85 -4.87
N SER A 101 24.07 -4.30 -4.15
CA SER A 101 25.42 -3.76 -4.16
C SER A 101 26.44 -4.89 -4.16
N THR A 102 27.61 -4.60 -4.72
CA THR A 102 28.74 -5.53 -4.77
C THR A 102 30.02 -4.77 -4.47
N GLY A 103 30.91 -5.38 -3.69
CA GLY A 103 32.22 -4.87 -3.37
C GLY A 103 32.78 -5.55 -2.14
N GLU A 104 34.10 -5.66 -2.08
CA GLU A 104 34.81 -6.38 -1.02
C GLU A 104 34.54 -5.78 0.37
N ASP A 105 34.19 -6.63 1.33
CA ASP A 105 34.01 -6.27 2.76
C ASP A 105 33.08 -5.06 3.01
N GLN A 106 32.00 -4.93 2.24
CA GLN A 106 30.99 -3.90 2.46
C GLN A 106 30.31 -4.13 3.80
N ASN A 107 30.24 -3.10 4.65
CA ASN A 107 29.41 -3.15 5.85
C ASN A 107 27.94 -3.08 5.46
N ILE A 108 27.19 -4.14 5.77
CA ILE A 108 25.78 -4.31 5.45
C ILE A 108 24.90 -4.34 6.70
N SER A 109 25.44 -3.93 7.86
CA SER A 109 24.73 -3.94 9.14
C SER A 109 23.50 -3.03 9.15
N GLN A 110 23.55 -1.98 8.33
CA GLN A 110 22.44 -1.09 8.04
C GLN A 110 22.45 -0.74 6.55
N THR A 111 21.32 -0.93 5.89
CA THR A 111 21.12 -0.55 4.49
C THR A 111 19.79 0.16 4.32
N GLU A 112 19.81 1.38 3.80
CA GLU A 112 18.60 2.07 3.35
C GLU A 112 18.09 1.37 2.08
N THR A 113 16.78 1.10 1.99
CA THR A 113 16.20 0.48 0.79
C THR A 113 16.25 1.43 -0.41
N GLY A 114 16.25 2.74 -0.15
CA GLY A 114 15.94 3.73 -1.19
C GLY A 114 14.47 3.64 -1.60
N SER A 115 14.08 4.38 -2.64
CA SER A 115 12.70 4.40 -3.15
C SER A 115 12.64 4.28 -4.66
N LEU A 116 11.55 3.68 -5.13
CA LEU A 116 11.14 3.69 -6.51
C LEU A 116 9.77 4.35 -6.61
N GLU A 117 9.68 5.34 -7.48
CA GLU A 117 8.44 6.02 -7.86
C GLU A 117 8.25 5.79 -9.35
N GLY A 118 7.10 5.23 -9.74
CA GLY A 118 6.74 5.22 -11.15
C GLY A 118 5.83 4.08 -11.57
N GLY A 119 5.09 4.36 -12.65
CA GLY A 119 4.19 3.42 -13.29
C GLY A 119 2.77 3.50 -12.74
N ARG A 120 1.81 3.54 -13.67
CA ARG A 120 0.45 3.08 -13.38
C ARG A 120 0.63 1.59 -13.19
N ALA A 121 0.61 1.13 -11.95
CA ALA A 121 0.66 -0.29 -11.75
C ALA A 121 -0.55 -0.89 -12.49
N ASP A 122 -0.32 -1.98 -13.24
CA ASP A 122 -1.30 -2.57 -14.17
C ASP A 122 -2.41 -3.30 -13.40
N PHE A 123 -2.83 -2.69 -12.29
CA PHE A 123 -3.84 -3.14 -11.38
C PHE A 123 -5.18 -2.69 -11.95
N SER A 124 -6.04 -3.66 -12.22
CA SER A 124 -7.41 -3.40 -12.62
C SER A 124 -8.15 -2.72 -11.47
N SER A 125 -8.10 -1.38 -11.41
CA SER A 125 -8.64 -0.52 -10.34
C SER A 125 -7.89 -0.56 -8.99
N GLU A 126 -7.72 0.60 -8.36
CA GLU A 126 -6.94 0.80 -7.12
C GLU A 126 -7.51 0.03 -5.93
N LYS A 127 -8.84 0.01 -5.81
CA LYS A 127 -9.57 -0.70 -4.75
C LYS A 127 -9.35 -2.21 -4.83
N ASP A 128 -9.41 -2.75 -6.05
CA ASP A 128 -9.16 -4.16 -6.29
C ASP A 128 -7.71 -4.54 -6.00
N TYR A 129 -6.75 -3.61 -6.06
CA TYR A 129 -5.37 -3.93 -5.70
C TYR A 129 -5.21 -4.11 -4.21
N ALA A 130 -5.60 -3.11 -3.42
CA ALA A 130 -5.42 -3.15 -1.98
C ALA A 130 -6.30 -4.22 -1.31
N GLU A 131 -7.53 -4.44 -1.79
CA GLU A 131 -8.42 -5.48 -1.26
C GLU A 131 -7.97 -6.91 -1.63
N GLN A 132 -7.11 -7.08 -2.64
CA GLN A 132 -6.61 -8.38 -3.09
C GLN A 132 -5.10 -8.53 -2.85
N LEU A 133 -4.47 -7.62 -2.11
CA LEU A 133 -3.09 -7.75 -1.65
C LEU A 133 -3.09 -8.82 -0.56
N GLU A 134 -2.51 -9.96 -0.87
CA GLU A 134 -2.50 -11.14 0.00
C GLU A 134 -1.29 -11.11 0.94
N ASP A 135 -0.12 -10.74 0.41
CA ASP A 135 1.15 -10.79 1.14
C ASP A 135 2.13 -9.76 0.56
N VAL A 136 2.98 -9.21 1.42
CA VAL A 136 4.20 -8.51 1.02
C VAL A 136 5.35 -9.06 1.84
N TYR A 137 6.40 -9.52 1.18
CA TYR A 137 7.60 -10.03 1.82
C TYR A 137 8.87 -9.51 1.16
N MET A 138 9.97 -9.49 1.91
CA MET A 138 11.29 -9.10 1.43
C MET A 138 12.25 -10.30 1.48
N LEU A 139 12.91 -10.55 0.36
CA LEU A 139 14.03 -11.48 0.25
C LEU A 139 15.33 -10.70 0.42
N VAL A 140 16.12 -11.04 1.44
CA VAL A 140 17.45 -10.47 1.66
C VAL A 140 18.49 -11.52 1.35
N THR A 141 19.38 -11.22 0.40
CA THR A 141 20.47 -12.10 -0.03
C THR A 141 21.81 -11.43 0.25
N TRP A 142 22.76 -12.14 0.86
CA TRP A 142 24.11 -11.63 1.06
C TRP A 142 25.14 -12.73 0.93
N SER A 143 26.34 -12.39 0.46
CA SER A 143 27.42 -13.38 0.34
C SER A 143 28.76 -12.85 0.82
N LYS A 144 29.57 -13.75 1.38
CA LYS A 144 30.94 -13.46 1.84
C LYS A 144 31.83 -14.64 1.52
N ASP A 145 32.99 -14.39 0.92
CA ASP A 145 33.96 -15.43 0.53
C ASP A 145 33.35 -16.52 -0.38
N GLY A 146 32.35 -16.15 -1.18
CA GLY A 146 31.61 -17.06 -2.07
C GLY A 146 30.51 -17.89 -1.40
N GLU A 147 30.29 -17.74 -0.09
CA GLU A 147 29.15 -18.34 0.60
C GLU A 147 27.95 -17.39 0.57
N GLU A 148 26.90 -17.79 -0.14
CA GLU A 148 25.62 -17.07 -0.24
C GLU A 148 24.65 -17.50 0.86
N ARG A 149 23.91 -16.53 1.39
CA ARG A 149 22.84 -16.70 2.39
C ARG A 149 21.63 -15.90 1.96
N GLU A 150 20.47 -16.39 2.34
CA GLU A 150 19.18 -15.82 1.98
C GLU A 150 18.22 -15.95 3.15
N GLU A 151 17.44 -14.91 3.41
CA GLU A 151 16.36 -14.90 4.39
C GLU A 151 15.13 -14.19 3.82
N THR A 152 13.95 -14.74 4.09
CA THR A 152 12.65 -14.13 3.80
C THR A 152 12.14 -13.41 5.05
N ILE A 153 11.61 -12.21 4.86
CA ILE A 153 11.05 -11.35 5.90
C ILE A 153 9.62 -11.02 5.51
N ASP A 154 8.65 -11.55 6.26
CA ASP A 154 7.24 -11.23 6.06
C ASP A 154 6.99 -9.79 6.54
N LEU A 155 6.41 -8.94 5.68
CA LEU A 155 6.17 -7.53 5.95
C LEU A 155 4.68 -7.20 6.11
N TYR A 156 3.81 -7.98 5.49
CA TYR A 156 2.35 -7.83 5.54
C TYR A 156 1.68 -9.18 5.27
N ASP A 157 0.62 -9.49 6.02
CA ASP A 157 -0.23 -10.67 5.83
C ASP A 157 -1.70 -10.19 5.84
N GLY A 158 -2.42 -10.42 4.73
CA GLY A 158 -3.72 -9.82 4.41
C GLY A 158 -4.97 -10.55 4.92
#